data_AF-A0A6J1IJ76-F1
#
_entry.id   AF-A0A6J1IJ76-F1
#
_cell.length_a   1.000
_cell.length_b   1.000
_cell.length_c   1.000
_cell.angle_alpha   90.00
_cell.angle_beta   90.00
_cell.angle_gamma   90.00
#
_symmetry.space_group_name_H-M   'P 1'
#
loop_
_entity.id
_entity.type
_entity.pdbx_description
1 polymer ?
#
loop_
_entity_poly.entity_id
_entity_poly.type
_entity_poly.pdbx_seq_one_letter_code
_entity_poly.pdbx_strand_id
1 'polypeptide(L)'
;MEEEPPTQTRRSPPQPSIEEPEPKKLKMSSTTTTSDDEDVNSNSAAPKKQRYKRRKIAIFFAYCGVGYQGMQKNPGAKTIEADLEEALYLAGAVPEQDRGLSKRYDWARSARTDKGVSAVGQVVSGRFYIDPPGFVDRLNSNLSPQIRIFGYKRVTASFNAKKFCDRRRYVYLIPVFALDPNCHRDRESVKASLGSGNELVKCLECSERGRKVEGLMGKRNFEVKTAISESDISPNFGNAIEVSDVQANGALEDNATASDSIKETSVLVENSGTELNVGSEAIAKSEGSEMSGLGNDSENVVSKDSVNRNEKPSGSFKYGEEEKARFNRILKKYVGTHNFHNFTTRTKAEDPAARRFIISFDAAITVVVEGVEFVKCEVVGQSFMLHQIRKMMGLAVAIMRNCAPESLIEKALQQDVNINVPTAPEVGLYLDECLFTSYNQKWKDSHEEVSMKAYEEVAEDFKMKHIYSHIGSTEHKEGAVALWLHSLNHRNYPDLRVADEAADNAKNTSVDIETQAET
;
A
#
# COMPACT_ATOMS: atom_id res chain seq x y z
N MET A 1 61.64 54.16 -33.61
CA MET A 1 60.23 54.54 -33.66
C MET A 1 59.82 54.48 -35.12
N GLU A 2 59.14 53.48 -35.65
CA GLU A 2 58.71 52.14 -35.23
C GLU A 2 58.01 51.66 -36.51
N GLU A 3 58.58 50.69 -37.23
CA GLU A 3 57.98 50.21 -38.49
C GLU A 3 57.05 49.02 -38.20
N GLU A 4 55.76 49.15 -38.55
CA GLU A 4 54.83 48.02 -38.58
C GLU A 4 55.08 47.12 -39.80
N PRO A 5 54.96 45.79 -39.69
CA PRO A 5 55.25 44.87 -40.78
C PRO A 5 54.09 44.77 -41.81
N PRO A 6 54.37 44.66 -43.12
CA PRO A 6 53.36 44.71 -44.16
C PRO A 6 52.68 43.37 -44.46
N THR A 7 51.41 43.47 -44.86
CA THR A 7 50.54 42.40 -45.37
C THR A 7 51.13 41.70 -46.59
N GLN A 8 51.23 40.36 -46.58
CA GLN A 8 51.59 39.58 -47.77
C GLN A 8 50.37 39.01 -48.50
N THR A 9 50.20 39.39 -49.77
CA THR A 9 49.24 38.76 -50.69
C THR A 9 49.92 38.09 -51.88
N ARG A 10 49.74 36.76 -51.93
CA ARG A 10 49.52 35.94 -53.14
C ARG A 10 50.68 35.66 -54.12
N ARG A 11 51.07 34.39 -54.17
CA ARG A 11 51.42 33.67 -55.42
C ARG A 11 50.70 32.32 -55.45
N SER A 12 50.27 31.89 -56.63
CA SER A 12 49.53 30.64 -56.86
C SER A 12 50.44 29.50 -57.35
N PRO A 13 50.29 28.26 -56.85
CA PRO A 13 50.82 27.04 -57.47
C PRO A 13 49.74 26.28 -58.30
N PRO A 14 50.11 25.24 -59.08
CA PRO A 14 49.37 24.83 -60.29
C PRO A 14 48.35 23.68 -60.12
N GLN A 15 47.47 23.52 -61.12
CA GLN A 15 46.73 22.27 -61.43
C GLN A 15 47.64 21.34 -62.27
N PRO A 16 47.60 20.01 -62.09
CA PRO A 16 46.50 19.11 -62.48
C PRO A 16 46.15 18.09 -61.35
N SER A 17 45.33 17.04 -61.47
CA SER A 17 44.65 16.32 -62.57
C SER A 17 43.29 15.77 -62.10
N ILE A 18 42.46 15.24 -63.00
CA ILE A 18 41.15 14.62 -62.67
C ILE A 18 41.36 13.16 -62.27
N GLU A 19 40.84 12.76 -61.10
CA GLU A 19 40.82 11.38 -60.61
C GLU A 19 39.47 11.13 -59.89
N GLU A 20 38.86 9.96 -60.11
CA GLU A 20 37.51 9.65 -59.61
C GLU A 20 37.50 9.34 -58.10
N PRO A 21 36.44 9.70 -57.35
CA PRO A 21 36.41 9.55 -55.90
C PRO A 21 36.17 8.10 -55.45
N GLU A 22 37.12 7.55 -54.67
CA GLU A 22 37.01 6.25 -54.01
C GLU A 22 35.76 6.11 -53.12
N PRO A 23 35.19 4.89 -52.99
CA PRO A 23 34.01 4.65 -52.17
C PRO A 23 34.28 4.85 -50.67
N LYS A 24 33.44 5.68 -50.03
CA LYS A 24 33.55 6.07 -48.62
C LYS A 24 33.45 4.86 -47.68
N LYS A 25 34.46 4.71 -46.80
CA LYS A 25 34.49 3.70 -45.72
C LYS A 25 33.27 3.80 -44.80
N LEU A 26 32.55 2.69 -44.64
CA LEU A 26 31.46 2.54 -43.68
C LEU A 26 31.99 2.64 -42.24
N LYS A 27 31.57 3.67 -41.49
CA LYS A 27 31.78 3.74 -40.04
C LYS A 27 30.80 2.80 -39.33
N MET A 28 31.28 1.65 -38.90
CA MET A 28 30.53 0.71 -38.06
C MET A 28 30.12 1.36 -36.72
N SER A 29 28.85 1.23 -36.36
CA SER A 29 28.35 1.66 -35.05
C SER A 29 28.89 0.76 -33.94
N SER A 30 29.49 1.36 -32.92
CA SER A 30 30.03 0.68 -31.73
C SER A 30 28.91 0.10 -30.86
N THR A 31 28.48 -1.12 -31.20
CA THR A 31 27.68 -1.94 -30.30
C THR A 31 28.59 -2.51 -29.23
N THR A 32 28.50 -2.03 -27.99
CA THR A 32 29.14 -2.64 -26.83
C THR A 32 28.45 -3.97 -26.48
N THR A 33 28.77 -5.00 -27.24
CA THR A 33 28.59 -6.38 -26.82
C THR A 33 29.55 -6.67 -25.68
N THR A 34 29.02 -6.88 -24.47
CA THR A 34 29.75 -7.55 -23.41
C THR A 34 30.05 -8.97 -23.91
N SER A 35 31.34 -9.33 -23.94
CA SER A 35 31.82 -10.65 -24.31
C SER A 35 31.40 -11.68 -23.28
N ASP A 36 30.57 -12.65 -23.70
CA ASP A 36 30.30 -13.88 -22.95
C ASP A 36 31.01 -15.05 -23.67
N ASP A 37 31.94 -15.67 -22.96
CA ASP A 37 32.41 -17.06 -23.10
C ASP A 37 32.97 -17.52 -24.46
N GLU A 38 34.23 -17.14 -24.74
CA GLU A 38 35.17 -17.99 -25.51
C GLU A 38 35.76 -19.03 -24.55
N ASP A 39 35.41 -20.32 -24.71
CA ASP A 39 36.26 -21.39 -24.16
C ASP A 39 36.18 -22.71 -24.95
N VAL A 40 37.28 -23.45 -24.83
CA VAL A 40 37.86 -24.50 -25.68
C VAL A 40 36.93 -25.55 -26.33
N ASN A 41 37.25 -25.80 -27.60
CA ASN A 41 36.81 -26.92 -28.44
C ASN A 41 37.05 -28.31 -27.79
N SER A 42 35.99 -29.08 -27.55
CA SER A 42 36.09 -30.52 -27.29
C SER A 42 35.04 -31.31 -28.10
N ASN A 43 35.52 -32.25 -28.93
CA ASN A 43 34.68 -33.11 -29.75
C ASN A 43 33.91 -34.10 -28.86
N SER A 44 32.61 -33.88 -28.68
CA SER A 44 31.68 -34.93 -28.24
C SER A 44 30.33 -34.77 -28.95
N ALA A 45 29.76 -35.88 -29.40
CA ALA A 45 28.52 -35.92 -30.19
C ALA A 45 27.26 -35.77 -29.31
N ALA A 46 27.26 -34.80 -28.40
CA ALA A 46 26.06 -34.39 -27.67
C ALA A 46 25.14 -33.56 -28.58
N PRO A 47 23.80 -33.62 -28.41
CA PRO A 47 22.90 -32.73 -29.13
C PRO A 47 23.25 -31.28 -28.78
N LYS A 48 23.53 -30.45 -29.80
CA LYS A 48 23.91 -29.05 -29.62
C LYS A 48 22.81 -28.32 -28.86
N LYS A 49 23.05 -28.03 -27.57
CA LYS A 49 22.11 -27.28 -26.72
C LYS A 49 21.77 -25.95 -27.41
N GLN A 50 20.48 -25.69 -27.61
CA GLN A 50 20.01 -24.45 -28.22
C GLN A 50 20.47 -23.26 -27.37
N ARG A 51 21.38 -22.42 -27.91
CA ARG A 51 21.88 -21.23 -27.20
C ARG A 51 20.84 -20.12 -27.28
N TYR A 52 20.09 -19.93 -26.20
CA TYR A 52 19.16 -18.81 -26.06
C TYR A 52 19.91 -17.49 -25.79
N LYS A 53 19.28 -16.35 -26.08
CA LYS A 53 19.86 -15.01 -25.88
C LYS A 53 19.04 -14.22 -24.87
N ARG A 54 19.70 -13.61 -23.88
CA ARG A 54 19.03 -12.76 -22.88
C ARG A 54 18.33 -11.59 -23.55
N ARG A 55 17.12 -11.27 -23.08
CA ARG A 55 16.31 -10.12 -23.51
C ARG A 55 16.13 -9.18 -22.34
N LYS A 56 16.24 -7.86 -22.58
CA LYS A 56 15.85 -6.86 -21.58
C LYS A 56 14.33 -6.79 -21.57
N ILE A 57 13.73 -7.08 -20.41
CA ILE A 57 12.27 -7.09 -20.22
C ILE A 57 11.88 -6.32 -18.96
N ALA A 58 10.63 -5.86 -18.94
CA ALA A 58 9.92 -5.49 -17.72
C ALA A 58 8.97 -6.64 -17.35
N ILE A 59 8.93 -7.06 -16.08
CA ILE A 59 8.05 -8.11 -15.55
C ILE A 59 7.01 -7.44 -14.64
N PHE A 60 5.74 -7.78 -14.84
CA PHE A 60 4.58 -7.26 -14.11
C PHE A 60 4.04 -8.34 -13.18
N PHE A 61 3.89 -8.00 -11.91
CA PHE A 61 3.50 -8.98 -10.89
C PHE A 61 2.90 -8.33 -9.64
N ALA A 62 2.10 -9.13 -8.95
CA ALA A 62 1.50 -8.81 -7.67
C ALA A 62 2.06 -9.68 -6.54
N TYR A 63 1.88 -9.24 -5.30
CA TYR A 63 2.08 -10.05 -4.11
C TYR A 63 1.26 -9.54 -2.92
N CYS A 64 0.86 -10.47 -2.05
CA CYS A 64 0.43 -10.16 -0.69
C CYS A 64 1.67 -10.15 0.23
N GLY A 65 1.93 -9.02 0.89
CA GLY A 65 3.15 -8.75 1.66
C GLY A 65 3.25 -9.47 3.00
N VAL A 66 2.20 -10.20 3.42
CA VAL A 66 2.14 -10.94 4.68
C VAL A 66 3.27 -11.96 4.79
N GLY A 67 3.99 -11.94 5.93
CA GLY A 67 5.16 -12.79 6.16
C GLY A 67 6.47 -12.34 5.49
N TYR A 68 6.48 -11.23 4.74
CA TYR A 68 7.69 -10.68 4.10
C TYR A 68 8.16 -9.38 4.75
N GLN A 69 9.48 -9.22 4.86
CA GLN A 69 10.13 -8.00 5.33
C GLN A 69 10.29 -6.95 4.19
N GLY A 70 9.26 -6.87 3.34
CA GLY A 70 9.16 -5.95 2.22
C GLY A 70 9.74 -6.51 0.92
N MET A 71 9.76 -5.64 -0.09
CA MET A 71 10.18 -6.00 -1.45
C MET A 71 11.70 -6.23 -1.54
N GLN A 72 12.53 -5.39 -0.90
CA GLN A 72 13.99 -5.41 -1.08
C GLN A 72 14.71 -6.49 -0.27
N LYS A 73 15.54 -7.28 -0.96
CA LYS A 73 16.48 -8.24 -0.38
C LYS A 73 17.42 -7.55 0.60
N ASN A 74 17.38 -8.02 1.83
CA ASN A 74 18.25 -7.63 2.93
C ASN A 74 18.79 -8.92 3.59
N PRO A 75 20.02 -8.92 4.15
CA PRO A 75 20.58 -10.10 4.82
C PRO A 75 19.67 -10.61 5.95
N GLY A 76 19.49 -11.93 6.05
CA GLY A 76 18.67 -12.57 7.08
C GLY A 76 17.14 -12.37 6.96
N ALA A 77 16.66 -11.69 5.93
CA ALA A 77 15.26 -11.32 5.78
C ALA A 77 14.58 -12.09 4.62
N LYS A 78 13.40 -12.68 4.88
CA LYS A 78 12.52 -13.17 3.81
C LYS A 78 11.89 -11.99 3.07
N THR A 79 12.11 -11.89 1.77
CA THR A 79 11.75 -10.71 0.95
C THR A 79 11.25 -11.16 -0.42
N ILE A 80 10.33 -10.38 -1.01
CA ILE A 80 9.71 -10.73 -2.31
C ILE A 80 10.77 -10.88 -3.41
N GLU A 81 11.82 -10.07 -3.38
CA GLU A 81 12.94 -10.18 -4.31
C GLU A 81 13.77 -11.45 -4.14
N ALA A 82 13.94 -11.98 -2.92
CA ALA A 82 14.69 -13.22 -2.74
C ALA A 82 13.95 -14.39 -3.42
N ASP A 83 12.64 -14.53 -3.15
CA ASP A 83 11.81 -15.57 -3.75
C ASP A 83 11.70 -15.39 -5.28
N LEU A 84 11.64 -14.15 -5.78
CA LEU A 84 11.60 -13.87 -7.23
C LEU A 84 12.95 -14.09 -7.93
N GLU A 85 14.08 -13.75 -7.32
CA GLU A 85 15.42 -14.06 -7.85
C GLU A 85 15.64 -15.58 -7.92
N GLU A 86 15.17 -16.34 -6.93
CA GLU A 86 15.25 -17.80 -6.91
C GLU A 86 14.32 -18.43 -7.95
N ALA A 87 13.07 -17.95 -8.08
CA ALA A 87 12.16 -18.40 -9.14
C ALA A 87 12.71 -18.11 -10.55
N LEU A 88 13.41 -16.98 -10.75
CA LEU A 88 14.11 -16.66 -12.01
C LEU A 88 15.26 -17.64 -12.29
N TYR A 89 16.00 -18.07 -11.27
CA TYR A 89 17.00 -19.13 -11.43
C TYR A 89 16.35 -20.47 -11.80
N LEU A 90 15.37 -20.93 -11.01
CA LEU A 90 14.67 -22.22 -11.22
C LEU A 90 13.92 -22.28 -12.55
N ALA A 91 13.41 -21.16 -13.06
CA ALA A 91 12.78 -21.05 -14.38
C ALA A 91 13.78 -21.05 -15.57
N GLY A 92 15.09 -21.14 -15.30
CA GLY A 92 16.16 -21.05 -16.29
C GLY A 92 16.42 -19.64 -16.85
N ALA A 93 15.86 -18.61 -16.21
CA ALA A 93 15.94 -17.22 -16.68
C ALA A 93 17.29 -16.55 -16.36
N VAL A 94 17.94 -17.01 -15.29
CA VAL A 94 19.27 -16.62 -14.81
C VAL A 94 20.10 -17.91 -14.65
N PRO A 95 21.34 -17.99 -15.19
CA PRO A 95 22.20 -19.16 -15.01
C PRO A 95 22.85 -19.16 -13.62
N GLU A 96 23.26 -20.34 -13.14
CA GLU A 96 23.87 -20.51 -11.80
C GLU A 96 25.05 -19.55 -11.54
N GLN A 97 25.91 -19.31 -12.54
CA GLN A 97 27.04 -18.38 -12.45
C GLN A 97 26.67 -16.91 -12.16
N ASP A 98 25.41 -16.52 -12.40
CA ASP A 98 24.88 -15.18 -12.08
C ASP A 98 23.84 -15.21 -10.93
N ARG A 99 23.60 -16.37 -10.30
CA ARG A 99 22.61 -16.51 -9.22
C ARG A 99 23.01 -15.65 -8.02
N GLY A 100 22.06 -14.87 -7.51
CA GLY A 100 22.30 -13.86 -6.47
C GLY A 100 23.13 -12.64 -6.90
N LEU A 101 23.72 -12.62 -8.11
CA LEU A 101 24.54 -11.53 -8.62
C LEU A 101 23.71 -10.54 -9.46
N SER A 102 22.73 -9.88 -8.84
CA SER A 102 21.72 -9.04 -9.52
C SER A 102 22.24 -7.91 -10.44
N LYS A 103 23.51 -7.49 -10.26
CA LYS A 103 24.21 -6.58 -11.19
C LYS A 103 24.46 -7.21 -12.57
N ARG A 104 24.71 -8.52 -12.65
CA ARG A 104 25.05 -9.25 -13.89
C ARG A 104 23.92 -9.27 -14.92
N TYR A 105 22.67 -9.21 -14.46
CA TYR A 105 21.47 -9.13 -15.31
C TYR A 105 20.76 -7.76 -15.24
N ASP A 106 21.43 -6.70 -14.78
CA ASP A 106 20.92 -5.31 -14.77
C ASP A 106 19.50 -5.21 -14.16
N TRP A 107 19.40 -5.76 -12.93
CA TRP A 107 18.19 -5.78 -12.14
C TRP A 107 17.79 -4.39 -11.63
N ALA A 108 16.50 -4.06 -11.75
CA ALA A 108 15.90 -2.90 -11.12
C ALA A 108 14.42 -3.11 -10.79
N ARG A 109 13.92 -2.34 -9.83
CA ARG A 109 12.56 -2.36 -9.30
C ARG A 109 11.90 -0.99 -9.40
N SER A 110 10.62 -0.90 -9.70
CA SER A 110 9.90 0.38 -9.78
C SER A 110 9.61 0.96 -8.39
N ALA A 111 9.33 0.10 -7.40
CA ALA A 111 9.08 0.49 -6.02
C ALA A 111 9.78 -0.42 -4.99
N ARG A 112 9.94 0.11 -3.78
CA ARG A 112 10.33 -0.63 -2.57
C ARG A 112 9.16 -0.52 -1.61
N THR A 113 8.48 -1.63 -1.34
CA THR A 113 7.46 -1.70 -0.28
C THR A 113 8.11 -2.04 1.06
N ASP A 114 7.52 -1.53 2.13
CA ASP A 114 7.93 -1.81 3.51
C ASP A 114 7.51 -3.24 3.92
N LYS A 115 7.91 -3.69 5.12
CA LYS A 115 7.43 -4.94 5.73
C LYS A 115 5.89 -4.99 5.71
N GLY A 116 5.33 -6.15 5.34
CA GLY A 116 3.88 -6.39 5.28
C GLY A 116 3.12 -5.71 4.13
N VAL A 117 3.67 -4.66 3.52
CA VAL A 117 2.99 -3.89 2.46
C VAL A 117 2.89 -4.69 1.16
N SER A 118 1.67 -4.80 0.64
CA SER A 118 1.34 -5.58 -0.57
C SER A 118 1.53 -4.79 -1.88
N ALA A 119 1.42 -5.45 -3.02
CA ALA A 119 1.41 -4.80 -4.33
C ALA A 119 0.55 -5.54 -5.36
N VAL A 120 -0.11 -4.79 -6.24
CA VAL A 120 -0.84 -5.27 -7.41
C VAL A 120 -0.03 -5.00 -8.68
N GLY A 121 0.41 -3.75 -8.90
CA GLY A 121 1.19 -3.34 -10.07
C GLY A 121 2.68 -3.13 -9.80
N GLN A 122 3.38 -4.10 -9.21
CA GLN A 122 4.85 -4.03 -9.10
C GLN A 122 5.50 -4.35 -10.44
N VAL A 123 6.55 -3.60 -10.79
CA VAL A 123 7.33 -3.83 -12.01
C VAL A 123 8.82 -3.95 -11.68
N VAL A 124 9.44 -5.04 -12.12
CA VAL A 124 10.91 -5.20 -12.14
C VAL A 124 11.40 -5.24 -13.58
N SER A 125 12.69 -5.03 -13.79
CA SER A 125 13.34 -5.13 -15.10
C SER A 125 14.71 -5.78 -15.00
N GLY A 126 15.06 -6.61 -15.97
CA GLY A 126 16.35 -7.29 -16.05
C GLY A 126 16.61 -7.90 -17.42
N ARG A 127 17.79 -8.47 -17.61
CA ARG A 127 18.22 -9.19 -18.82
C ARG A 127 18.14 -10.70 -18.56
N PHE A 128 17.08 -11.33 -19.07
CA PHE A 128 16.74 -12.72 -18.74
C PHE A 128 16.64 -13.61 -19.99
N TYR A 129 16.89 -14.91 -19.83
CA TYR A 129 16.48 -15.89 -20.83
C TYR A 129 14.96 -16.12 -20.70
N ILE A 130 14.22 -15.74 -21.74
CA ILE A 130 12.76 -15.93 -21.80
C ILE A 130 12.37 -17.22 -22.51
N ASP A 131 13.24 -17.71 -23.40
CA ASP A 131 13.09 -18.96 -24.14
C ASP A 131 13.53 -20.17 -23.28
N PRO A 132 12.93 -21.37 -23.44
CA PRO A 132 11.81 -21.70 -24.33
C PRO A 132 10.49 -21.00 -23.93
N PRO A 133 9.42 -21.05 -24.74
CA PRO A 133 8.11 -20.45 -24.41
C PRO A 133 7.54 -20.89 -23.04
N GLY A 134 6.55 -20.15 -22.52
CA GLY A 134 5.97 -20.40 -21.19
C GLY A 134 6.74 -19.75 -20.03
N PHE A 135 7.43 -18.63 -20.27
CA PHE A 135 8.24 -17.93 -19.24
C PHE A 135 7.46 -17.59 -17.97
N VAL A 136 6.22 -17.09 -18.12
CA VAL A 136 5.35 -16.70 -17.00
C VAL A 136 4.96 -17.93 -16.17
N ASP A 137 4.61 -19.03 -16.82
CA ASP A 137 4.22 -20.28 -16.17
C ASP A 137 5.40 -20.91 -15.42
N ARG A 138 6.60 -20.91 -16.02
CA ARG A 138 7.83 -21.37 -15.34
C ARG A 138 8.13 -20.56 -14.08
N LEU A 139 7.95 -19.25 -14.08
CA LEU A 139 8.10 -18.43 -12.88
C LEU A 139 7.02 -18.75 -11.85
N ASN A 140 5.75 -18.75 -12.26
CA ASN A 140 4.61 -19.00 -11.38
C ASN A 140 4.62 -20.40 -10.74
N SER A 141 5.17 -21.42 -11.41
CA SER A 141 5.36 -22.77 -10.86
C SER A 141 6.41 -22.85 -9.75
N ASN A 142 7.29 -21.84 -9.65
CA ASN A 142 8.34 -21.75 -8.62
C ASN A 142 8.03 -20.67 -7.56
N LEU A 143 6.80 -20.12 -7.55
CA LEU A 143 6.37 -19.07 -6.64
C LEU A 143 5.19 -19.53 -5.78
N SER A 144 5.16 -19.11 -4.51
CA SER A 144 3.98 -19.25 -3.65
C SER A 144 2.76 -18.57 -4.31
N PRO A 145 1.53 -19.10 -4.18
CA PRO A 145 0.32 -18.45 -4.73
C PRO A 145 0.12 -16.99 -4.32
N GLN A 146 0.72 -16.55 -3.20
CA GLN A 146 0.71 -15.15 -2.76
C GLN A 146 1.62 -14.20 -3.56
N ILE A 147 2.38 -14.71 -4.54
CA ILE A 147 3.16 -13.94 -5.50
C ILE A 147 2.73 -14.41 -6.90
N ARG A 148 2.35 -13.49 -7.78
CA ARG A 148 1.80 -13.84 -9.10
C ARG A 148 2.41 -12.98 -10.20
N ILE A 149 3.15 -13.62 -11.11
CA ILE A 149 3.57 -12.99 -12.36
C ILE A 149 2.38 -12.97 -13.30
N PHE A 150 2.01 -11.79 -13.79
CA PHE A 150 0.96 -11.62 -14.80
C PHE A 150 1.54 -11.69 -16.22
N GLY A 151 2.73 -11.12 -16.41
CA GLY A 151 3.36 -11.10 -17.73
C GLY A 151 4.64 -10.30 -17.78
N TYR A 152 5.13 -10.10 -19.00
CA TYR A 152 6.32 -9.30 -19.27
C TYR A 152 6.20 -8.57 -20.62
N LYS A 153 6.98 -7.50 -20.78
CA LYS A 153 7.10 -6.72 -22.01
C LYS A 153 8.58 -6.58 -22.38
N ARG A 154 8.91 -6.69 -23.66
CA ARG A 154 10.26 -6.36 -24.15
C ARG A 154 10.44 -4.84 -24.13
N VAL A 155 11.58 -4.38 -23.64
CA VAL A 155 11.88 -2.96 -23.43
C VAL A 155 13.25 -2.61 -24.01
N THR A 156 13.53 -1.31 -24.16
CA THR A 156 14.83 -0.86 -24.67
C THR A 156 15.99 -1.38 -23.80
N ALA A 157 17.16 -1.55 -24.41
CA ALA A 157 18.35 -2.06 -23.71
C ALA A 157 18.83 -1.20 -22.53
N SER A 158 18.38 0.06 -22.45
CA SER A 158 18.65 1.04 -21.39
C SER A 158 17.51 1.20 -20.38
N PHE A 159 16.38 0.52 -20.55
CA PHE A 159 15.25 0.60 -19.62
C PHE A 159 15.66 0.14 -18.21
N ASN A 160 15.16 0.84 -17.21
CA ASN A 160 15.41 0.55 -15.82
C ASN A 160 14.15 0.90 -15.03
N ALA A 161 13.47 -0.10 -14.47
CA ALA A 161 12.17 0.07 -13.82
C ALA A 161 12.17 1.14 -12.71
N LYS A 162 13.30 1.36 -12.02
CA LYS A 162 13.42 2.43 -11.01
C LYS A 162 13.45 3.82 -11.65
N LYS A 163 14.30 4.01 -12.67
CA LYS A 163 14.62 5.31 -13.29
C LYS A 163 13.53 5.82 -14.23
N PHE A 164 12.84 4.92 -14.93
CA PHE A 164 11.81 5.26 -15.92
C PHE A 164 10.38 5.24 -15.38
N CYS A 165 10.16 4.78 -14.13
CA CYS A 165 8.86 4.91 -13.49
C CYS A 165 8.68 6.35 -13.00
N ASP A 166 7.75 7.07 -13.62
CA ASP A 166 7.48 8.49 -13.38
C ASP A 166 6.72 8.72 -12.08
N ARG A 167 5.74 7.86 -11.82
CA ARG A 167 4.71 8.00 -10.78
C ARG A 167 4.33 6.65 -10.23
N ARG A 168 3.90 6.60 -8.97
CA ARG A 168 3.32 5.42 -8.33
C ARG A 168 1.96 5.79 -7.78
N ARG A 169 0.95 4.96 -8.04
CA ARG A 169 -0.36 4.99 -7.36
C ARG A 169 -0.31 3.96 -6.23
N TYR A 170 -0.57 4.41 -5.01
CA TYR A 170 -0.79 3.56 -3.86
C TYR A 170 -2.23 3.71 -3.40
N VAL A 171 -2.75 2.67 -2.77
CA VAL A 171 -4.06 2.70 -2.12
C VAL A 171 -3.88 2.32 -0.66
N TYR A 172 -4.58 3.03 0.22
CA TYR A 172 -4.73 2.68 1.62
C TYR A 172 -6.21 2.38 1.89
N LEU A 173 -6.53 1.13 2.25
CA LEU A 173 -7.84 0.78 2.79
C LEU A 173 -7.87 1.07 4.30
N ILE A 174 -8.79 1.93 4.73
CA ILE A 174 -9.03 2.23 6.15
C ILE A 174 -10.49 1.91 6.50
N PRO A 175 -10.79 1.15 7.57
CA PRO A 175 -12.17 0.92 8.00
C PRO A 175 -12.92 2.23 8.26
N VAL A 176 -14.19 2.30 7.88
CA VAL A 176 -15.03 3.51 8.02
C VAL A 176 -15.07 4.02 9.47
N PHE A 177 -15.14 3.13 10.47
CA PHE A 177 -15.14 3.52 11.90
C PHE A 177 -13.88 4.28 12.35
N ALA A 178 -12.76 4.16 11.62
CA ALA A 178 -11.54 4.88 11.93
C ALA A 178 -11.68 6.39 11.70
N LEU A 179 -12.60 6.81 10.83
CA LEU A 179 -12.85 8.21 10.49
C LEU A 179 -13.95 8.86 11.34
N ASP A 180 -14.56 8.15 12.31
CA ASP A 180 -15.62 8.69 13.19
C ASP A 180 -15.08 9.80 14.11
N PRO A 181 -15.53 11.07 13.95
CA PRO A 181 -15.13 12.18 14.81
C PRO A 181 -15.70 12.13 16.23
N ASN A 182 -16.72 11.31 16.48
CA ASN A 182 -17.42 11.18 17.77
C ASN A 182 -16.94 9.96 18.58
N CYS A 183 -16.05 9.14 18.03
CA CYS A 183 -15.49 7.98 18.70
C CYS A 183 -14.39 8.42 19.68
N HIS A 184 -14.82 8.67 20.92
CA HIS A 184 -14.09 9.26 22.07
C HIS A 184 -12.57 9.04 22.08
N ARG A 185 -11.79 10.11 22.35
CA ARG A 185 -10.32 10.06 22.51
C ARG A 185 -9.88 8.97 23.48
N ASP A 186 -10.60 8.84 24.59
CA ASP A 186 -10.33 7.90 25.67
C ASP A 186 -11.46 6.86 25.77
N ARG A 187 -11.81 6.20 24.65
CA ARG A 187 -12.85 5.15 24.66
C ARG A 187 -12.30 3.84 25.24
N GLU A 188 -12.15 3.83 26.56
CA GLU A 188 -11.76 2.64 27.31
C GLU A 188 -12.73 1.47 27.07
N SER A 189 -12.16 0.27 26.92
CA SER A 189 -12.84 -1.03 27.03
C SER A 189 -14.05 -1.29 26.09
N VAL A 190 -13.78 -1.85 24.90
CA VAL A 190 -14.73 -2.77 24.24
C VAL A 190 -14.01 -4.08 23.88
N LYS A 191 -14.35 -5.11 24.67
CA LYS A 191 -14.06 -6.56 24.52
C LYS A 191 -13.11 -6.99 23.40
N ALA A 192 -11.98 -7.57 23.79
CA ALA A 192 -11.31 -8.59 22.99
C ALA A 192 -12.27 -9.76 22.71
N SER A 193 -12.25 -10.27 21.47
CA SER A 193 -13.00 -11.47 21.09
C SER A 193 -12.47 -12.69 21.82
N LEU A 194 -13.32 -13.28 22.67
CA LEU A 194 -13.28 -14.66 23.17
C LEU A 194 -11.93 -15.18 23.72
N GLY A 195 -11.82 -15.25 25.05
CA GLY A 195 -11.02 -16.31 25.69
C GLY A 195 -9.75 -15.92 26.46
N SER A 196 -9.82 -14.96 27.39
CA SER A 196 -8.97 -14.97 28.59
C SER A 196 -9.62 -14.18 29.73
N GLY A 197 -9.34 -14.56 30.97
CA GLY A 197 -10.04 -14.06 32.16
C GLY A 197 -9.48 -12.75 32.71
N ASN A 198 -10.39 -11.79 32.92
CA ASN A 198 -10.39 -10.78 33.99
C ASN A 198 -9.07 -10.08 34.36
N GLU A 199 -8.84 -8.90 33.78
CA GLU A 199 -9.05 -7.67 34.56
C GLU A 199 -9.48 -6.51 33.63
N LEU A 200 -10.51 -5.76 34.04
CA LEU A 200 -11.10 -4.65 33.28
C LEU A 200 -11.35 -3.48 34.24
N VAL A 201 -10.51 -2.44 34.14
CA VAL A 201 -10.76 -1.17 34.85
C VAL A 201 -11.77 -0.34 34.04
N LYS A 202 -12.78 0.21 34.71
CA LYS A 202 -13.80 1.08 34.10
C LYS A 202 -13.56 2.54 34.44
N CYS A 203 -13.50 3.43 33.45
CA CYS A 203 -13.82 4.83 33.66
C CYS A 203 -15.28 4.98 34.14
N LEU A 204 -15.45 5.63 35.31
CA LEU A 204 -16.73 5.79 36.00
C LEU A 204 -17.74 6.56 35.14
N GLU A 205 -17.29 7.64 34.49
CA GLU A 205 -18.12 8.54 33.66
C GLU A 205 -18.62 7.87 32.35
N CYS A 206 -17.92 6.84 31.87
CA CYS A 206 -18.31 6.12 30.65
C CYS A 206 -19.44 5.12 30.89
N SER A 207 -19.68 4.69 32.14
CA SER A 207 -20.74 3.73 32.46
C SER A 207 -22.15 4.32 32.35
N GLU A 208 -22.29 5.64 32.36
CA GLU A 208 -23.59 6.34 32.34
C GLU A 208 -24.13 6.59 30.92
N ARG A 209 -23.30 6.48 29.87
CA ARG A 209 -23.68 6.75 28.47
C ARG A 209 -23.90 5.46 27.66
N GLY A 210 -24.54 4.48 28.28
CA GLY A 210 -24.66 3.11 27.79
C GLY A 210 -25.15 3.00 26.34
N ARG A 211 -24.34 2.37 25.48
CA ARG A 211 -24.77 1.85 24.17
C ARG A 211 -24.58 0.33 24.15
N LYS A 212 -25.68 -0.42 24.03
CA LYS A 212 -25.65 -1.84 23.66
C LYS A 212 -25.33 -1.96 22.18
N VAL A 213 -24.58 -2.99 21.81
CA VAL A 213 -24.51 -3.47 20.43
C VAL A 213 -25.66 -4.45 20.26
N GLU A 214 -26.57 -4.19 19.32
CA GLU A 214 -27.59 -5.17 18.93
C GLU A 214 -26.98 -6.24 18.02
N GLY A 215 -27.49 -7.47 18.09
CA GLY A 215 -27.11 -8.53 17.15
C GLY A 215 -26.48 -9.79 17.73
N LEU A 216 -26.56 -10.07 19.04
CA LEU A 216 -26.24 -11.40 19.62
C LEU A 216 -26.79 -11.55 21.05
N MET A 217 -28.11 -11.77 21.20
CA MET A 217 -28.73 -12.02 22.50
C MET A 217 -29.14 -13.49 22.67
N GLY A 218 -28.16 -14.32 23.03
CA GLY A 218 -28.41 -15.68 23.50
C GLY A 218 -29.12 -15.65 24.86
N LYS A 219 -30.35 -16.20 24.92
CA LYS A 219 -31.13 -16.32 26.16
C LYS A 219 -30.42 -17.25 27.17
N ARG A 220 -30.34 -16.83 28.44
CA ARG A 220 -30.76 -17.64 29.62
C ARG A 220 -30.72 -16.87 30.95
N ASN A 221 -31.30 -17.50 31.98
CA ASN A 221 -31.83 -16.86 33.18
C ASN A 221 -30.83 -16.81 34.35
N PHE A 222 -31.02 -15.75 35.16
CA PHE A 222 -30.96 -15.67 36.62
C PHE A 222 -30.48 -16.89 37.43
N GLU A 223 -29.46 -16.68 38.27
CA GLU A 223 -29.54 -16.96 39.72
C GLU A 223 -28.47 -16.16 40.50
N VAL A 224 -28.81 -15.70 41.70
CA VAL A 224 -27.96 -14.85 42.56
C VAL A 224 -27.69 -15.58 43.86
N LYS A 225 -26.40 -15.70 44.25
CA LYS A 225 -26.00 -15.95 45.65
C LYS A 225 -24.82 -15.06 46.04
N THR A 226 -24.82 -14.67 47.32
CA THR A 226 -24.08 -13.54 47.88
C THR A 226 -23.04 -14.02 48.91
N ALA A 227 -22.00 -13.20 49.13
CA ALA A 227 -21.05 -13.25 50.25
C ALA A 227 -20.04 -14.43 50.21
N ILE A 228 -18.87 -14.40 50.89
CA ILE A 228 -18.37 -13.56 52.00
C ILE A 228 -16.94 -13.05 51.71
N SER A 229 -16.53 -12.00 52.43
CA SER A 229 -15.19 -11.38 52.50
C SER A 229 -14.06 -12.27 53.00
N GLU A 230 -12.80 -11.91 52.71
CA GLU A 230 -11.86 -11.41 53.73
C GLU A 230 -10.62 -10.72 53.11
N SER A 231 -9.89 -9.97 53.94
CA SER A 231 -8.78 -9.07 53.59
C SER A 231 -7.42 -9.77 53.57
N ASP A 232 -6.41 -9.15 52.95
CA ASP A 232 -5.27 -8.60 53.72
C ASP A 232 -4.30 -7.75 52.87
N ILE A 233 -3.43 -7.03 53.59
CA ILE A 233 -2.80 -5.77 53.17
C ILE A 233 -1.30 -5.96 52.84
N SER A 234 -0.97 -5.78 51.55
CA SER A 234 0.05 -4.83 51.07
C SER A 234 1.55 -5.09 51.47
N PRO A 235 2.54 -4.20 51.18
CA PRO A 235 3.52 -4.54 50.14
C PRO A 235 5.00 -4.41 50.56
N ASN A 236 5.96 -4.88 49.73
CA ASN A 236 7.16 -4.08 49.40
C ASN A 236 8.08 -4.63 48.29
N PHE A 237 8.73 -3.66 47.65
CA PHE A 237 9.94 -3.64 46.80
C PHE A 237 11.02 -4.72 46.99
N GLY A 238 11.78 -5.02 45.91
CA GLY A 238 13.21 -5.35 46.03
C GLY A 238 13.88 -6.17 44.91
N ASN A 239 14.48 -5.49 43.92
CA ASN A 239 15.63 -5.87 43.08
C ASN A 239 16.00 -7.34 42.74
N ALA A 240 15.96 -7.61 41.43
CA ALA A 240 17.05 -8.16 40.58
C ALA A 240 18.18 -9.03 41.20
N ILE A 241 18.31 -10.27 40.70
CA ILE A 241 19.58 -11.00 40.49
C ILE A 241 19.50 -11.78 39.16
N GLU A 242 20.55 -11.69 38.33
CA GLU A 242 20.81 -12.59 37.20
C GLU A 242 21.51 -13.87 37.69
N VAL A 243 21.11 -15.06 37.23
CA VAL A 243 22.01 -16.23 37.11
C VAL A 243 21.67 -17.05 35.87
N SER A 244 22.72 -17.57 35.23
CA SER A 244 22.80 -18.28 33.96
C SER A 244 22.33 -19.74 33.91
N ASP A 245 21.99 -20.18 32.70
CA ASP A 245 22.25 -21.49 32.05
C ASP A 245 22.22 -22.81 32.85
N VAL A 246 21.33 -23.72 32.42
CA VAL A 246 21.66 -25.15 32.22
C VAL A 246 20.96 -25.67 30.95
N GLN A 247 21.73 -26.22 30.00
CA GLN A 247 21.21 -27.08 28.93
C GLN A 247 21.04 -28.52 29.42
N ALA A 248 20.02 -29.22 28.93
CA ALA A 248 20.00 -30.69 28.90
C ALA A 248 19.32 -31.19 27.61
N ASN A 249 20.04 -32.01 26.85
CA ASN A 249 19.54 -32.67 25.64
C ASN A 249 18.70 -33.91 25.98
N GLY A 250 17.80 -34.31 25.08
CA GLY A 250 17.07 -35.57 25.18
C GLY A 250 16.21 -35.84 23.94
N ALA A 251 16.83 -36.33 22.86
CA ALA A 251 16.11 -36.85 21.70
C ALA A 251 15.79 -38.33 21.90
N LEU A 252 14.66 -38.80 21.35
CA LEU A 252 14.45 -40.16 20.88
C LEU A 252 13.19 -40.21 20.00
N GLU A 253 13.35 -40.66 18.76
CA GLU A 253 12.27 -41.18 17.93
C GLU A 253 11.96 -42.62 18.40
N ASP A 254 10.73 -43.13 18.25
CA ASP A 254 10.43 -43.98 17.09
C ASP A 254 8.99 -44.56 17.03
N ASN A 255 8.54 -44.75 15.79
CA ASN A 255 7.61 -45.76 15.27
C ASN A 255 6.13 -45.92 15.73
N ALA A 256 5.36 -46.51 14.81
CA ALA A 256 3.91 -46.54 14.77
C ALA A 256 3.33 -47.97 14.59
N THR A 257 2.00 -48.02 14.38
CA THR A 257 1.16 -49.15 13.92
C THR A 257 0.70 -50.20 14.96
N ALA A 258 -0.63 -50.23 15.15
CA ALA A 258 -1.42 -51.44 15.37
C ALA A 258 -2.85 -51.18 14.85
N SER A 259 -3.51 -52.19 14.30
CA SER A 259 -4.80 -52.10 13.59
C SER A 259 -5.77 -53.19 14.03
N ASP A 260 -7.06 -52.89 14.18
CA ASP A 260 -8.21 -53.81 13.95
C ASP A 260 -9.52 -52.97 13.93
N SER A 261 -10.55 -53.10 13.06
CA SER A 261 -11.23 -54.19 12.30
C SER A 261 -12.47 -54.75 13.05
N ILE A 262 -13.69 -55.04 12.52
CA ILE A 262 -14.47 -54.83 11.25
C ILE A 262 -15.98 -54.75 11.65
N LYS A 263 -16.91 -54.30 10.76
CA LYS A 263 -18.38 -54.66 10.59
C LYS A 263 -19.33 -53.44 10.40
N GLU A 264 -19.93 -53.25 9.21
CA GLU A 264 -21.22 -53.82 8.66
C GLU A 264 -22.48 -53.04 9.14
N THR A 265 -23.56 -52.73 8.38
CA THR A 265 -23.98 -53.01 6.98
C THR A 265 -25.07 -51.98 6.50
N SER A 266 -25.32 -51.93 5.18
CA SER A 266 -26.29 -51.11 4.42
C SER A 266 -27.79 -51.29 4.71
N VAL A 267 -28.62 -50.28 4.36
CA VAL A 267 -29.89 -50.46 3.57
C VAL A 267 -30.15 -49.22 2.69
N LEU A 268 -30.80 -49.41 1.52
CA LEU A 268 -31.28 -48.40 0.55
C LEU A 268 -32.70 -47.89 0.90
N VAL A 269 -33.20 -46.86 0.19
CA VAL A 269 -34.50 -46.87 -0.54
C VAL A 269 -34.69 -45.55 -1.33
N GLU A 270 -35.22 -45.67 -2.55
CA GLU A 270 -35.55 -44.60 -3.51
C GLU A 270 -36.90 -43.92 -3.12
N ASN A 271 -37.38 -42.81 -3.71
CA ASN A 271 -37.84 -42.72 -5.10
C ASN A 271 -38.47 -41.34 -5.40
N SER A 272 -38.58 -41.00 -6.70
CA SER A 272 -39.52 -40.04 -7.36
C SER A 272 -39.61 -38.58 -6.84
N GLY A 273 -39.61 -37.53 -7.66
CA GLY A 273 -39.70 -37.43 -9.12
C GLY A 273 -40.98 -36.69 -9.57
N THR A 274 -40.82 -35.50 -10.17
CA THR A 274 -41.46 -34.93 -11.40
C THR A 274 -41.04 -33.45 -11.50
N GLU A 275 -40.49 -32.90 -12.60
CA GLU A 275 -41.12 -32.58 -13.91
C GLU A 275 -42.24 -31.51 -13.80
N LEU A 276 -42.49 -30.52 -14.69
CA LEU A 276 -41.97 -29.98 -15.98
C LEU A 276 -42.48 -28.50 -16.07
N ASN A 277 -42.21 -27.60 -17.04
CA ASN A 277 -41.07 -27.25 -17.92
C ASN A 277 -41.50 -26.07 -18.85
N VAL A 278 -40.55 -25.41 -19.55
CA VAL A 278 -40.74 -24.43 -20.68
C VAL A 278 -41.28 -23.04 -20.33
N GLY A 279 -40.81 -21.99 -21.02
CA GLY A 279 -41.48 -20.68 -21.04
C GLY A 279 -40.67 -19.50 -21.58
N SER A 280 -40.21 -19.55 -22.84
CA SER A 280 -39.66 -18.36 -23.52
C SER A 280 -40.76 -17.37 -23.89
N GLU A 281 -40.50 -16.06 -23.80
CA GLU A 281 -40.76 -15.11 -24.91
C GLU A 281 -40.17 -13.71 -24.66
N ALA A 282 -40.02 -12.95 -25.73
CA ALA A 282 -39.49 -11.58 -25.76
C ALA A 282 -40.50 -10.65 -26.46
N ILE A 283 -40.26 -9.32 -26.45
CA ILE A 283 -40.40 -8.35 -27.57
C ILE A 283 -40.81 -6.93 -27.12
N ALA A 284 -40.20 -5.94 -27.78
CA ALA A 284 -40.54 -4.50 -27.89
C ALA A 284 -40.57 -3.64 -26.60
N LYS A 285 -39.89 -2.48 -26.52
CA LYS A 285 -39.81 -1.28 -27.40
C LYS A 285 -41.10 -0.44 -27.47
N SER A 286 -41.04 0.76 -26.89
CA SER A 286 -41.57 2.00 -27.50
C SER A 286 -40.76 3.20 -27.01
N GLU A 287 -40.58 4.20 -27.87
CA GLU A 287 -39.80 5.43 -27.66
C GLU A 287 -40.72 6.65 -27.50
N GLY A 288 -40.14 7.79 -27.09
CA GLY A 288 -40.77 9.12 -27.10
C GLY A 288 -41.52 9.49 -25.81
N SER A 289 -41.68 10.77 -25.46
CA SER A 289 -41.16 12.02 -26.02
C SER A 289 -41.46 13.16 -25.02
N GLU A 290 -40.55 14.14 -24.85
CA GLU A 290 -40.79 15.61 -24.68
C GLU A 290 -41.95 16.16 -23.77
N MET A 291 -41.97 17.37 -23.19
CA MET A 291 -41.06 18.52 -23.03
C MET A 291 -41.80 19.61 -22.18
N SER A 292 -41.09 20.46 -21.43
CA SER A 292 -41.48 21.82 -20.94
C SER A 292 -42.63 22.06 -19.91
N GLY A 293 -42.53 23.21 -19.22
CA GLY A 293 -43.62 23.93 -18.50
C GLY A 293 -43.50 23.92 -16.96
N LEU A 294 -42.73 24.78 -16.29
CA LEU A 294 -42.93 26.22 -15.99
C LEU A 294 -44.26 26.58 -15.29
N GLY A 295 -44.18 27.22 -14.10
CA GLY A 295 -45.14 28.23 -13.65
C GLY A 295 -45.80 28.03 -12.28
N ASN A 296 -45.31 28.78 -11.28
CA ASN A 296 -45.98 29.46 -10.14
C ASN A 296 -47.51 29.25 -9.95
N ASP A 297 -48.07 29.22 -8.73
CA ASP A 297 -48.01 30.34 -7.77
C ASP A 297 -48.29 29.94 -6.29
N SER A 298 -48.08 30.90 -5.39
CA SER A 298 -48.23 30.76 -3.92
C SER A 298 -49.68 30.84 -3.44
N GLU A 299 -49.98 30.23 -2.28
CA GLU A 299 -50.63 30.99 -1.20
C GLU A 299 -50.35 30.44 0.21
N ASN A 300 -50.49 31.32 1.22
CA ASN A 300 -50.00 31.13 2.59
C ASN A 300 -50.93 30.32 3.49
N VAL A 301 -50.35 29.50 4.37
CA VAL A 301 -50.88 29.31 5.74
C VAL A 301 -49.73 29.41 6.74
N VAL A 302 -49.69 30.49 7.50
CA VAL A 302 -48.77 30.67 8.64
C VAL A 302 -49.48 30.22 9.92
N SER A 303 -48.88 29.30 10.69
CA SER A 303 -49.22 29.09 12.10
C SER A 303 -48.06 28.48 12.90
N LYS A 304 -47.36 29.39 13.60
CA LYS A 304 -46.59 29.24 14.86
C LYS A 304 -45.97 27.89 15.26
N ASP A 305 -44.65 27.95 15.41
CA ASP A 305 -43.89 27.58 16.60
C ASP A 305 -44.33 26.36 17.43
N SER A 306 -43.58 25.26 17.23
CA SER A 306 -43.17 24.41 18.35
C SER A 306 -41.70 24.01 18.20
N VAL A 307 -40.82 24.67 18.94
CA VAL A 307 -39.41 24.29 19.05
C VAL A 307 -39.32 22.91 19.67
N ASN A 308 -38.79 21.92 18.94
CA ASN A 308 -38.32 20.69 19.56
C ASN A 308 -36.91 20.32 19.07
N ARG A 309 -35.92 21.02 19.65
CA ARG A 309 -34.53 20.56 19.64
C ARG A 309 -34.42 19.33 20.54
N ASN A 310 -34.52 18.12 19.99
CA ASN A 310 -33.71 16.93 20.38
C ASN A 310 -34.22 15.65 19.71
N GLU A 311 -33.86 15.44 18.45
CA GLU A 311 -33.73 14.09 17.90
C GLU A 311 -32.29 13.91 17.41
N LYS A 312 -31.42 13.41 18.29
CA LYS A 312 -30.09 12.92 17.87
C LYS A 312 -30.30 11.60 17.13
N PRO A 313 -29.95 11.48 15.84
CA PRO A 313 -30.00 10.19 15.17
C PRO A 313 -28.95 9.27 15.80
N SER A 314 -29.41 8.21 16.48
CA SER A 314 -28.57 7.14 17.02
C SER A 314 -28.09 6.20 15.90
N GLY A 315 -27.46 6.77 14.87
CA GLY A 315 -26.86 6.04 13.76
C GLY A 315 -25.48 5.49 14.12
N SER A 316 -25.14 4.35 13.54
CA SER A 316 -23.73 4.01 13.29
C SER A 316 -23.09 5.11 12.44
N PHE A 317 -21.80 5.40 12.67
CA PHE A 317 -21.06 6.32 11.80
C PHE A 317 -21.09 5.81 10.35
N LYS A 318 -21.41 6.71 9.41
CA LYS A 318 -21.44 6.45 7.97
C LYS A 318 -20.49 7.42 7.29
N TYR A 319 -19.79 6.96 6.26
CA TYR A 319 -18.93 7.82 5.46
C TYR A 319 -19.74 8.48 4.33
N GLY A 320 -20.56 9.46 4.72
CA GLY A 320 -21.45 10.21 3.82
C GLY A 320 -20.71 11.26 2.98
N GLU A 321 -21.47 12.04 2.20
CA GLU A 321 -20.89 13.09 1.34
C GLU A 321 -20.22 14.22 2.13
N GLU A 322 -20.69 14.53 3.35
CA GLU A 322 -20.05 15.51 4.24
C GLU A 322 -18.71 14.99 4.78
N GLU A 323 -18.66 13.73 5.25
CA GLU A 323 -17.44 13.08 5.70
C GLU A 323 -16.43 12.93 4.55
N LYS A 324 -16.89 12.55 3.35
CA LYS A 324 -16.09 12.52 2.12
C LYS A 324 -15.51 13.90 1.82
N ALA A 325 -16.36 14.93 1.75
CA ALA A 325 -15.91 16.29 1.44
C ALA A 325 -14.87 16.80 2.45
N ARG A 326 -15.10 16.54 3.75
CA ARG A 326 -14.14 16.88 4.82
C ARG A 326 -12.83 16.11 4.70
N PHE A 327 -12.88 14.79 4.56
CA PHE A 327 -11.64 14.00 4.51
C PHE A 327 -10.84 14.29 3.24
N ASN A 328 -11.50 14.47 2.09
CA ASN A 328 -10.84 14.91 0.87
C ASN A 328 -10.26 16.33 0.99
N ARG A 329 -10.87 17.25 1.75
CA ARG A 329 -10.26 18.56 2.08
C ARG A 329 -8.95 18.39 2.87
N ILE A 330 -8.93 17.49 3.85
CA ILE A 330 -7.74 17.19 4.67
C ILE A 330 -6.63 16.58 3.78
N LEU A 331 -6.95 15.57 2.97
CA LEU A 331 -5.98 14.89 2.09
C LEU A 331 -5.40 15.83 1.02
N LYS A 332 -6.21 16.75 0.47
CA LYS A 332 -5.77 17.75 -0.52
C LYS A 332 -4.64 18.66 -0.02
N LYS A 333 -4.49 18.86 1.30
CA LYS A 333 -3.37 19.65 1.86
C LYS A 333 -1.98 19.07 1.54
N TYR A 334 -1.90 17.78 1.24
CA TYR A 334 -0.65 17.13 0.83
C TYR A 334 -0.31 17.31 -0.66
N VAL A 335 -1.26 17.72 -1.50
CA VAL A 335 -1.05 17.85 -2.96
C VAL A 335 -0.11 19.03 -3.24
N GLY A 336 0.79 18.85 -4.21
CA GLY A 336 1.85 19.81 -4.52
C GLY A 336 3.23 19.34 -4.08
N THR A 337 4.21 20.26 -4.12
CA THR A 337 5.60 19.99 -3.75
C THR A 337 5.90 20.54 -2.36
N HIS A 338 6.06 19.65 -1.38
CA HIS A 338 6.27 20.00 0.03
C HIS A 338 7.52 19.32 0.61
N ASN A 339 7.95 19.77 1.79
CA ASN A 339 8.98 19.08 2.56
C ASN A 339 8.32 18.03 3.47
N PHE A 340 8.62 16.74 3.24
CA PHE A 340 7.99 15.62 3.94
C PHE A 340 8.90 14.99 5.02
N HIS A 341 9.83 15.75 5.60
CA HIS A 341 10.80 15.22 6.58
C HIS A 341 10.15 14.60 7.83
N ASN A 342 9.14 15.27 8.42
CA ASN A 342 8.32 14.73 9.52
C ASN A 342 7.55 13.44 9.15
N PHE A 343 7.34 13.22 7.84
CA PHE A 343 6.64 12.07 7.28
C PHE A 343 7.58 10.88 6.99
N THR A 344 8.83 10.92 7.45
CA THR A 344 9.79 9.80 7.35
C THR A 344 10.60 9.67 8.65
N THR A 345 11.53 8.73 8.71
CA THR A 345 12.40 8.49 9.87
C THR A 345 13.90 8.54 9.53
N ARG A 346 14.25 8.66 8.24
CA ARG A 346 15.64 8.53 7.75
C ARG A 346 16.10 9.68 6.86
N THR A 347 15.40 10.80 6.86
CA THR A 347 15.68 11.96 6.00
C THR A 347 15.52 13.22 6.81
N LYS A 348 16.55 14.06 6.84
CA LYS A 348 16.55 15.33 7.59
C LYS A 348 15.79 16.41 6.81
N ALA A 349 15.41 17.49 7.50
CA ALA A 349 14.66 18.59 6.91
C ALA A 349 15.44 19.32 5.79
N GLU A 350 16.76 19.38 5.88
CA GLU A 350 17.64 20.09 4.94
C GLU A 350 17.99 19.25 3.70
N ASP A 351 17.72 17.94 3.73
CA ASP A 351 18.00 17.04 2.62
C ASP A 351 17.05 17.36 1.45
N PRO A 352 17.54 17.67 0.23
CA PRO A 352 16.67 17.80 -0.94
C PRO A 352 15.82 16.57 -1.20
N ALA A 353 16.27 15.39 -0.75
CA ALA A 353 15.50 14.15 -0.79
C ALA A 353 14.34 14.11 0.21
N ALA A 354 14.10 15.12 1.07
CA ALA A 354 12.87 15.28 1.83
C ALA A 354 11.73 15.90 1.01
N ARG A 355 12.05 16.66 -0.05
CA ARG A 355 11.05 17.30 -0.92
C ARG A 355 10.37 16.25 -1.82
N ARG A 356 9.04 16.20 -1.81
CA ARG A 356 8.24 15.27 -2.64
C ARG A 356 7.07 15.96 -3.28
N PHE A 357 6.69 15.44 -4.44
CA PHE A 357 5.56 15.91 -5.25
C PHE A 357 4.43 14.88 -5.23
N ILE A 358 3.31 15.26 -4.60
CA ILE A 358 2.05 14.53 -4.61
C ILE A 358 1.16 15.15 -5.69
N ILE A 359 0.62 14.31 -6.56
CA ILE A 359 -0.16 14.69 -7.74
C ILE A 359 -1.65 14.68 -7.44
N SER A 360 -2.13 13.64 -6.75
CA SER A 360 -3.48 13.56 -6.22
C SER A 360 -3.49 12.78 -4.90
N PHE A 361 -4.46 13.09 -4.05
CA PHE A 361 -4.80 12.29 -2.89
C PHE A 361 -6.31 12.43 -2.66
N ASP A 362 -7.04 11.33 -2.80
CA ASP A 362 -8.50 11.29 -2.74
C ASP A 362 -9.01 10.06 -1.99
N ALA A 363 -10.26 10.14 -1.53
CA ALA A 363 -10.91 9.11 -0.73
C ALA A 363 -12.43 9.16 -0.98
N ALA A 364 -12.83 8.95 -2.24
CA ALA A 364 -14.21 9.08 -2.69
C ALA A 364 -15.04 7.79 -2.61
N ILE A 365 -14.37 6.63 -2.66
CA ILE A 365 -14.99 5.30 -2.84
C ILE A 365 -14.97 4.53 -1.51
N THR A 366 -16.08 3.88 -1.16
CA THR A 366 -16.09 2.82 -0.14
C THR A 366 -16.18 1.45 -0.79
N VAL A 367 -15.60 0.44 -0.12
CA VAL A 367 -15.64 -0.97 -0.53
C VAL A 367 -15.96 -1.83 0.69
N VAL A 368 -16.80 -2.85 0.53
CA VAL A 368 -17.10 -3.81 1.59
C VAL A 368 -16.21 -5.04 1.41
N VAL A 369 -15.47 -5.39 2.45
CA VAL A 369 -14.54 -6.51 2.46
C VAL A 369 -14.81 -7.35 3.70
N GLU A 370 -15.19 -8.61 3.51
CA GLU A 370 -15.53 -9.56 4.60
C GLU A 370 -16.55 -9.00 5.62
N GLY A 371 -17.50 -8.18 5.15
CA GLY A 371 -18.56 -7.57 5.97
C GLY A 371 -18.18 -6.26 6.66
N VAL A 372 -16.94 -5.79 6.53
CA VAL A 372 -16.48 -4.49 7.04
C VAL A 372 -16.42 -3.48 5.88
N GLU A 373 -16.94 -2.27 6.11
CA GLU A 373 -16.83 -1.18 5.13
C GLU A 373 -15.49 -0.43 5.30
N PHE A 374 -14.74 -0.30 4.20
CA PHE A 374 -13.48 0.42 4.12
C PHE A 374 -13.61 1.62 3.17
N VAL A 375 -12.94 2.72 3.50
CA VAL A 375 -12.69 3.81 2.56
C VAL A 375 -11.42 3.49 1.76
N LYS A 376 -11.53 3.58 0.43
CA LYS A 376 -10.41 3.44 -0.51
C LYS A 376 -9.75 4.81 -0.68
N CYS A 377 -8.59 5.01 -0.07
CA CYS A 377 -7.82 6.24 -0.17
C CYS A 377 -6.72 6.07 -1.23
N GLU A 378 -6.83 6.76 -2.37
CA GLU A 378 -5.85 6.68 -3.46
C GLU A 378 -4.86 7.85 -3.39
N VAL A 379 -3.55 7.56 -3.48
CA VAL A 379 -2.51 8.59 -3.55
C VAL A 379 -1.60 8.35 -4.74
N VAL A 380 -1.47 9.37 -5.59
CA VAL A 380 -0.56 9.37 -6.74
C VAL A 380 0.57 10.35 -6.47
N GLY A 381 1.81 9.85 -6.47
CA GLY A 381 3.00 10.67 -6.24
C GLY A 381 4.13 10.30 -7.19
N GLN A 382 5.05 11.24 -7.41
CA GLN A 382 6.24 10.98 -8.24
C GLN A 382 7.13 9.90 -7.60
N SER A 383 7.37 10.03 -6.29
CA SER A 383 8.06 9.05 -5.45
C SER A 383 7.64 9.23 -3.99
N PHE A 384 7.93 8.23 -3.16
CA PHE A 384 7.61 8.23 -1.73
C PHE A 384 8.85 7.83 -0.90
N MET A 385 8.95 8.36 0.31
CA MET A 385 9.94 7.98 1.31
C MET A 385 9.45 6.82 2.19
N LEU A 386 10.37 6.26 2.98
CA LEU A 386 10.09 5.26 4.00
C LEU A 386 8.94 5.74 4.91
N HIS A 387 7.91 4.92 5.07
CA HIS A 387 6.70 5.19 5.87
C HIS A 387 5.84 6.40 5.43
N GLN A 388 6.18 7.14 4.37
CA GLN A 388 5.56 8.44 4.05
C GLN A 388 4.04 8.39 3.96
N ILE A 389 3.48 7.46 3.17
CA ILE A 389 2.03 7.32 2.98
C ILE A 389 1.34 6.97 4.31
N ARG A 390 1.96 6.10 5.12
CA ARG A 390 1.43 5.69 6.44
C ARG A 390 1.43 6.84 7.45
N LYS A 391 2.44 7.71 7.41
CA LYS A 391 2.49 8.94 8.21
C LYS A 391 1.48 10.00 7.72
N MET A 392 1.32 10.17 6.40
CA MET A 392 0.30 11.07 5.84
C MET A 392 -1.12 10.63 6.24
N MET A 393 -1.42 9.33 6.13
CA MET A 393 -2.67 8.73 6.59
C MET A 393 -2.86 8.87 8.11
N GLY A 394 -1.83 8.60 8.92
CA GLY A 394 -1.91 8.70 10.38
C GLY A 394 -2.30 10.10 10.88
N LEU A 395 -1.70 11.15 10.32
CA LEU A 395 -2.08 12.53 10.63
C LEU A 395 -3.46 12.91 10.06
N ALA A 396 -3.80 12.47 8.84
CA ALA A 396 -5.11 12.75 8.26
C ALA A 396 -6.26 12.12 9.08
N VAL A 397 -6.07 10.88 9.57
CA VAL A 397 -7.02 10.21 10.47
C VAL A 397 -7.07 10.93 11.83
N ALA A 398 -5.95 11.34 12.41
CA ALA A 398 -5.94 12.11 13.66
C ALA A 398 -6.77 13.40 13.55
N ILE A 399 -6.67 14.11 12.42
CA ILE A 399 -7.43 15.33 12.15
C ILE A 399 -8.91 15.02 11.90
N MET A 400 -9.22 13.98 11.11
CA MET A 400 -10.61 13.55 10.87
C MET A 400 -11.32 13.16 12.17
N ARG A 401 -10.61 12.53 13.11
CA ARG A 401 -11.12 12.17 14.45
C ARG A 401 -11.16 13.32 15.45
N ASN A 402 -10.83 14.55 15.05
CA ASN A 402 -10.67 15.72 15.93
C ASN A 402 -9.61 15.52 17.04
N CYS A 403 -8.68 14.57 16.87
CA CYS A 403 -7.53 14.44 17.76
C CYS A 403 -6.48 15.54 17.51
N ALA A 404 -6.48 16.15 16.32
CA ALA A 404 -5.56 17.22 15.93
C ALA A 404 -6.26 18.28 15.04
N PRO A 405 -5.77 19.53 14.99
CA PRO A 405 -6.33 20.61 14.18
C PRO A 405 -5.92 20.51 12.70
N GLU A 406 -6.79 20.95 11.76
CA GLU A 406 -6.52 20.90 10.31
C GLU A 406 -5.27 21.68 9.87
N SER A 407 -4.83 22.69 10.64
CA SER A 407 -3.60 23.46 10.38
C SER A 407 -2.32 22.68 10.68
N LEU A 408 -2.38 21.55 11.40
CA LEU A 408 -1.19 20.78 11.77
C LEU A 408 -0.49 20.13 10.56
N ILE A 409 -1.21 19.84 9.48
CA ILE A 409 -0.58 19.37 8.22
C ILE A 409 0.34 20.46 7.64
N GLU A 410 -0.12 21.70 7.58
CA GLU A 410 0.67 22.82 7.03
C GLU A 410 1.92 23.06 7.87
N LYS A 411 1.78 23.05 9.21
CA LYS A 411 2.93 23.10 10.13
C LYS A 411 3.89 21.92 9.93
N ALA A 412 3.38 20.68 9.81
CA ALA A 412 4.21 19.49 9.62
C ALA A 412 4.94 19.42 8.27
N LEU A 413 4.56 20.24 7.29
CA LEU A 413 5.22 20.37 5.99
C LEU A 413 6.24 21.53 5.94
N GLN A 414 6.34 22.34 7.00
CA GLN A 414 7.38 23.36 7.17
C GLN A 414 8.73 22.70 7.49
N GLN A 415 9.81 23.30 7.01
CA GLN A 415 11.16 22.74 7.11
C GLN A 415 11.78 22.94 8.51
N ASP A 416 11.41 24.02 9.18
CA ASP A 416 11.86 24.45 10.50
C ASP A 416 11.06 23.82 11.67
N VAL A 417 9.96 23.12 11.37
CA VAL A 417 9.08 22.48 12.36
C VAL A 417 9.34 20.97 12.40
N ASN A 418 9.59 20.43 13.60
CA ASN A 418 9.70 18.99 13.85
C ASN A 418 8.47 18.49 14.62
N ILE A 419 7.77 17.48 14.08
CA ILE A 419 6.53 16.92 14.63
C ILE A 419 6.58 15.38 14.54
N ASN A 420 6.31 14.69 15.65
CA ASN A 420 6.15 13.25 15.69
C ASN A 420 4.81 12.83 15.06
N VAL A 421 4.78 12.69 13.74
CA VAL A 421 3.60 12.28 12.98
C VAL A 421 3.23 10.80 13.25
N PRO A 422 1.98 10.48 13.63
CA PRO A 422 1.49 9.10 13.78
C PRO A 422 1.67 8.26 12.52
N THR A 423 2.05 6.99 12.65
CA THR A 423 2.20 6.08 11.52
C THR A 423 1.07 5.06 11.52
N ALA A 424 0.23 5.05 10.48
CA ALA A 424 -0.85 4.07 10.33
C ALA A 424 -0.31 2.65 10.06
N PRO A 425 -1.07 1.58 10.37
CA PRO A 425 -0.66 0.18 10.12
C PRO A 425 -0.31 -0.11 8.66
N GLU A 426 0.58 -1.06 8.40
CA GLU A 426 0.93 -1.50 7.04
C GLU A 426 -0.18 -2.23 6.29
N VAL A 427 -1.06 -2.96 6.99
CA VAL A 427 -1.92 -3.98 6.35
C VAL A 427 -2.81 -3.39 5.25
N GLY A 428 -3.40 -2.21 5.48
CA GLY A 428 -4.26 -1.53 4.52
C GLY A 428 -3.54 -0.92 3.31
N LEU A 429 -2.20 -0.81 3.35
CA LEU A 429 -1.41 -0.18 2.28
C LEU A 429 -0.99 -1.19 1.21
N TYR A 430 -1.26 -0.87 -0.04
CA TYR A 430 -0.68 -1.59 -1.18
C TYR A 430 -0.28 -0.68 -2.34
N LEU A 431 0.74 -1.08 -3.09
CA LEU A 431 1.11 -0.45 -4.36
C LEU A 431 0.10 -0.89 -5.44
N ASP A 432 -0.65 0.05 -5.99
CA ASP A 432 -1.69 -0.25 -6.99
C ASP A 432 -1.08 -0.27 -8.41
N GLU A 433 -0.36 0.78 -8.82
CA GLU A 433 0.27 0.84 -10.15
C GLU A 433 1.60 1.62 -10.16
N CYS A 434 2.55 1.16 -10.98
CA CYS A 434 3.75 1.90 -11.37
C CYS A 434 3.61 2.44 -12.80
N LEU A 435 3.60 3.76 -12.97
CA LEU A 435 3.34 4.40 -14.26
C LEU A 435 4.66 4.77 -14.98
N PHE A 436 4.68 4.52 -16.29
CA PHE A 436 5.83 4.72 -17.19
C PHE A 436 5.50 5.65 -18.37
N THR A 437 4.60 6.61 -18.14
CA THR A 437 4.08 7.58 -19.12
C THR A 437 5.14 8.20 -20.03
N SER A 438 6.25 8.70 -19.48
CA SER A 438 7.33 9.35 -20.25
C SER A 438 8.11 8.36 -21.10
N TYR A 439 8.29 7.12 -20.63
CA TYR A 439 8.92 6.05 -21.40
C TYR A 439 8.00 5.61 -22.55
N ASN A 440 6.73 5.36 -22.26
CA ASN A 440 5.73 4.93 -23.25
C ASN A 440 5.60 5.97 -24.37
N GLN A 441 5.48 7.26 -24.03
CA GLN A 441 5.43 8.35 -25.00
C GLN A 441 6.71 8.47 -25.86
N LYS A 442 7.89 8.19 -25.27
CA LYS A 442 9.17 8.28 -25.98
C LYS A 442 9.44 7.12 -26.94
N TRP A 443 8.90 5.92 -26.66
CA TRP A 443 9.24 4.70 -27.40
C TRP A 443 8.06 4.03 -28.10
N LYS A 444 6.86 4.63 -28.06
CA LYS A 444 5.59 4.14 -28.65
C LYS A 444 5.70 3.51 -30.04
N ASP A 445 6.53 4.05 -30.92
CA ASP A 445 6.64 3.62 -32.33
C ASP A 445 7.60 2.41 -32.49
N SER A 446 8.20 1.92 -31.39
CA SER A 446 9.27 0.91 -31.39
C SER A 446 9.13 -0.21 -30.34
N HIS A 447 8.39 0.06 -29.26
CA HIS A 447 8.21 -0.86 -28.14
C HIS A 447 6.76 -0.81 -27.65
N GLU A 448 6.26 -1.95 -27.18
CA GLU A 448 4.93 -2.05 -26.55
C GLU A 448 4.84 -1.18 -25.29
N GLU A 449 3.63 -0.72 -24.98
CA GLU A 449 3.36 0.08 -23.77
C GLU A 449 3.71 -0.71 -22.49
N VAL A 450 4.51 -0.12 -21.62
CA VAL A 450 4.76 -0.64 -20.26
C VAL A 450 3.63 -0.13 -19.37
N SER A 451 2.57 -0.93 -19.25
CA SER A 451 1.35 -0.61 -18.49
C SER A 451 0.65 -1.88 -18.00
N MET A 452 -0.14 -1.77 -16.93
CA MET A 452 -0.94 -2.86 -16.36
C MET A 452 -2.22 -3.18 -17.14
N LYS A 453 -2.66 -2.37 -18.11
CA LYS A 453 -3.92 -2.55 -18.87
C LYS A 453 -4.17 -3.98 -19.37
N ALA A 454 -3.13 -4.65 -19.89
CA ALA A 454 -3.24 -6.01 -20.42
C ALA A 454 -3.42 -7.10 -19.35
N TYR A 455 -3.39 -6.72 -18.07
CA TYR A 455 -3.43 -7.60 -16.90
C TYR A 455 -4.48 -7.15 -15.87
N GLU A 456 -5.32 -6.16 -16.20
CA GLU A 456 -6.22 -5.48 -15.25
C GLU A 456 -7.19 -6.46 -14.56
N GLU A 457 -7.87 -7.31 -15.32
CA GLU A 457 -8.79 -8.35 -14.80
C GLU A 457 -8.09 -9.33 -13.85
N VAL A 458 -6.96 -9.92 -14.27
CA VAL A 458 -6.18 -10.88 -13.47
C VAL A 458 -5.56 -10.22 -12.23
N ALA A 459 -5.24 -8.93 -12.32
CA ALA A 459 -4.73 -8.13 -11.21
C ALA A 459 -5.84 -7.80 -10.19
N GLU A 460 -7.06 -7.53 -10.66
CA GLU A 460 -8.25 -7.34 -9.82
C GLU A 460 -8.61 -8.62 -9.06
N ASP A 461 -8.66 -9.77 -9.76
CA ASP A 461 -8.87 -11.09 -9.16
C ASP A 461 -7.84 -11.39 -8.07
N PHE A 462 -6.56 -11.15 -8.36
CA PHE A 462 -5.49 -11.35 -7.38
C PHE A 462 -5.67 -10.41 -6.17
N LYS A 463 -5.99 -9.14 -6.41
CA LYS A 463 -6.20 -8.13 -5.37
C LYS A 463 -7.35 -8.53 -4.45
N MET A 464 -8.50 -8.92 -5.00
CA MET A 464 -9.66 -9.36 -4.23
C MET A 464 -9.35 -10.63 -3.42
N LYS A 465 -8.76 -11.64 -4.07
CA LYS A 465 -8.48 -12.96 -3.47
C LYS A 465 -7.37 -12.95 -2.41
N HIS A 466 -6.30 -12.18 -2.60
CA HIS A 466 -5.10 -12.28 -1.77
C HIS A 466 -4.80 -11.03 -0.92
N ILE A 467 -5.18 -9.83 -1.37
CA ILE A 467 -4.88 -8.59 -0.66
C ILE A 467 -6.09 -8.14 0.18
N TYR A 468 -7.28 -8.03 -0.43
CA TYR A 468 -8.47 -7.57 0.27
C TYR A 468 -8.91 -8.59 1.33
N SER A 469 -8.94 -9.89 1.02
CA SER A 469 -9.21 -10.92 2.04
C SER A 469 -8.18 -10.92 3.19
N HIS A 470 -6.90 -10.62 2.93
CA HIS A 470 -5.93 -10.44 4.02
C HIS A 470 -6.26 -9.20 4.89
N ILE A 471 -6.57 -8.06 4.27
CA ILE A 471 -6.95 -6.83 4.99
C ILE A 471 -8.20 -7.03 5.85
N GLY A 472 -9.26 -7.62 5.28
CA GLY A 472 -10.50 -7.92 6.00
C GLY A 472 -10.28 -8.89 7.16
N SER A 473 -9.63 -10.03 6.89
CA SER A 473 -9.44 -11.07 7.91
C SER A 473 -8.46 -10.67 9.01
N THR A 474 -7.45 -9.85 8.74
CA THR A 474 -6.56 -9.29 9.79
C THR A 474 -7.29 -8.25 10.63
N GLU A 475 -8.11 -7.35 10.05
CA GLU A 475 -8.91 -6.44 10.88
C GLU A 475 -9.93 -7.20 11.73
N HIS A 476 -10.55 -8.26 11.20
CA HIS A 476 -11.51 -9.08 11.94
C HIS A 476 -10.85 -9.88 13.09
N LYS A 477 -9.65 -10.44 12.89
CA LYS A 477 -8.97 -11.30 13.88
C LYS A 477 -8.12 -10.52 14.88
N GLU A 478 -7.39 -9.52 14.41
CA GLU A 478 -6.37 -8.81 15.18
C GLU A 478 -6.82 -7.39 15.56
N GLY A 479 -7.81 -6.82 14.87
CA GLY A 479 -8.25 -5.43 15.09
C GLY A 479 -7.12 -4.43 14.88
N ALA A 480 -6.26 -4.64 13.88
CA ALA A 480 -5.00 -3.91 13.71
C ALA A 480 -5.20 -2.38 13.67
N VAL A 481 -6.24 -1.89 12.98
CA VAL A 481 -6.60 -0.47 12.97
C VAL A 481 -7.28 -0.08 14.29
N ALA A 482 -8.20 -0.89 14.82
CA ALA A 482 -8.84 -0.60 16.12
C ALA A 482 -7.81 -0.43 17.27
N LEU A 483 -6.84 -1.34 17.39
CA LEU A 483 -5.73 -1.25 18.34
C LEU A 483 -4.85 -0.03 18.10
N TRP A 484 -4.51 0.26 16.85
CA TRP A 484 -3.73 1.46 16.51
C TRP A 484 -4.46 2.76 16.87
N LEU A 485 -5.78 2.84 16.73
CA LEU A 485 -6.57 4.03 17.10
C LEU A 485 -6.49 4.33 18.60
N HIS A 486 -6.36 3.33 19.48
CA HIS A 486 -6.10 3.57 20.90
C HIS A 486 -4.75 4.24 21.15
N SER A 487 -3.75 4.05 20.26
CA SER A 487 -2.48 4.75 20.36
C SER A 487 -2.55 6.23 19.93
N LEU A 488 -3.62 6.65 19.24
CA LEU A 488 -3.76 7.96 18.60
C LEU A 488 -4.22 9.06 19.57
N ASN A 489 -3.49 9.20 20.66
CA ASN A 489 -3.75 10.10 21.78
C ASN A 489 -2.53 10.97 22.13
N HIS A 490 -2.74 11.99 22.96
CA HIS A 490 -1.73 12.99 23.32
C HIS A 490 -0.57 12.48 24.17
N ARG A 491 -0.69 11.31 24.83
CA ARG A 491 0.43 10.72 25.59
C ARG A 491 1.49 10.16 24.66
N ASN A 492 1.06 9.59 23.53
CA ASN A 492 1.94 9.03 22.50
C ASN A 492 2.35 10.07 21.45
N TYR A 493 1.48 11.05 21.18
CA TYR A 493 1.70 12.10 20.19
C TYR A 493 1.38 13.48 20.79
N PRO A 494 2.26 14.05 21.63
CA PRO A 494 2.04 15.36 22.25
C PRO A 494 1.83 16.48 21.21
N ASP A 495 2.54 16.40 20.10
CA ASP A 495 2.54 17.41 19.02
C ASP A 495 1.17 17.60 18.34
N LEU A 496 0.21 16.70 18.57
CA LEU A 496 -1.17 16.86 18.09
C LEU A 496 -1.89 18.07 18.72
N ARG A 497 -1.34 18.67 19.79
CA ARG A 497 -1.83 19.91 20.43
C ARG A 497 -1.26 21.20 19.84
N VAL A 498 -0.23 21.15 18.99
CA VAL A 498 0.66 22.30 18.66
C VAL A 498 -0.02 23.43 17.84
N ALA A 499 -1.34 23.46 17.67
CA ALA A 499 -2.07 24.66 17.26
C ALA A 499 -2.92 25.32 18.37
N ASP A 500 -3.26 24.59 19.44
CA ASP A 500 -4.02 25.16 20.57
C ASP A 500 -3.15 26.14 21.36
N GLU A 501 -1.87 25.84 21.59
CA GLU A 501 -0.94 26.73 22.33
C GLU A 501 -0.76 28.11 21.67
N ALA A 502 -0.86 28.20 20.33
CA ALA A 502 -0.81 29.48 19.63
C ALA A 502 -2.12 30.27 19.75
N ALA A 503 -3.26 29.58 19.82
CA ALA A 503 -4.57 30.20 20.00
C ALA A 503 -4.82 30.61 21.45
N ASP A 504 -4.34 29.83 22.43
CA ASP A 504 -4.48 30.11 23.85
C ASP A 504 -3.47 31.16 24.33
N ASN A 505 -2.24 31.20 23.78
CA ASN A 505 -1.36 32.35 24.00
C ASN A 505 -1.94 33.63 23.39
N ALA A 506 -2.59 33.58 22.22
CA ALA A 506 -3.26 34.74 21.65
C ALA A 506 -4.43 35.24 22.54
N LYS A 507 -5.22 34.32 23.12
CA LYS A 507 -6.28 34.67 24.09
C LYS A 507 -5.72 35.26 25.38
N ASN A 508 -4.70 34.64 25.99
CA ASN A 508 -4.08 35.17 27.21
C ASN A 508 -3.52 36.57 26.97
N THR A 509 -2.83 36.78 25.82
CA THR A 509 -2.32 38.11 25.44
C THR A 509 -3.45 39.14 25.28
N SER A 510 -4.64 38.77 24.77
CA SER A 510 -5.78 39.69 24.72
C SER A 510 -6.38 40.01 26.09
N VAL A 511 -6.43 39.04 27.01
CA VAL A 511 -6.93 39.25 28.39
C VAL A 511 -5.98 40.14 29.19
N ASP A 512 -4.67 39.95 29.05
CA ASP A 512 -3.67 40.79 29.72
C ASP A 512 -3.69 42.26 29.23
N ILE A 513 -4.11 42.51 27.98
CA ILE A 513 -4.26 43.86 27.42
C ILE A 513 -5.56 44.53 27.92
N GLU A 514 -6.68 43.80 28.00
CA GLU A 514 -7.92 44.36 28.58
C GLU A 514 -7.76 44.65 30.08
N THR A 515 -7.06 43.80 30.83
CA THR A 515 -6.88 43.98 32.28
C THR A 515 -5.95 45.15 32.64
N GLN A 516 -5.10 45.62 31.72
CA GLN A 516 -4.26 46.82 31.91
C GLN A 516 -4.94 48.14 31.46
N ALA A 517 -6.15 48.07 30.91
CA ALA A 517 -6.90 49.26 30.46
C ALA A 517 -7.88 49.80 31.51
N GLU A 518 -8.08 49.11 32.64
CA GLU A 518 -9.05 49.45 33.70
C GLU A 518 -8.42 49.85 35.06
N THR A 519 -7.13 50.22 35.09
CA THR A 519 -6.42 50.71 36.30
C THR A 519 -5.73 52.05 36.11
#